data_AF-A0AAU0T6Y8-F1
#
_entry.id   AF-A0AAU0T6Y8-F1
#
_cell.length_a   1.000
_cell.length_b   1.000
_cell.length_c   1.000
_cell.angle_alpha   90.00
_cell.angle_beta   90.00
_cell.angle_gamma   90.00
#
_symmetry.space_group_name_H-M   'P 1'
#
loop_
_entity.id
_entity.type
_entity.pdbx_description
1 polymer ?
#
loop_
_entity_poly.entity_id
_entity_poly.type
_entity_poly.pdbx_seq_one_letter_code
_entity_poly.pdbx_strand_id
1 'polypeptide(L)'
;MFAKTGTLQERRDALFTDTPAATKASCPFKNAEIAIVPMRYALDRSHYDVDPAALTPLSPRGKWAFLPPLKTRTYTLRQLREGYVYVFDETANTLHEYSYSAVTALLTRILWDESEIGLDQRSNSNRGVCQTHLLYPRSHQLYIAFSPQQWTWRTCEHLRSHAKDRSQWMQALDLKEYSGSLSVPHALPLMQLAKKAVADIDAWPIADDGRFADSAHPPKAIGGLGETRHAVPLAADVLWTGTVDDKFSSVLIALNDPLAVMEDLGMQLAADQAALQEWQDEHEHKLGIAGIVEQLCGAGSDRSLLPKPALRDESATREYVALAEKYFEQLKVEEDSGAPPAPV
;
A
#
# COMPACT_ATOMS: atom_id res chain seq x y z
N MET A 1 -16.75 -16.27 1.05
CA MET A 1 -15.74 -15.22 0.85
C MET A 1 -16.46 -13.89 0.93
N PHE A 2 -16.20 -13.06 1.93
CA PHE A 2 -16.94 -11.82 2.15
C PHE A 2 -16.34 -10.70 1.27
N ALA A 3 -16.81 -10.58 0.02
CA ALA A 3 -16.44 -9.45 -0.84
C ALA A 3 -17.41 -8.29 -0.60
N LYS A 4 -16.89 -7.06 -0.49
CA LYS A 4 -17.67 -5.85 -0.24
C LYS A 4 -18.28 -5.30 -1.54
N THR A 5 -19.18 -6.08 -2.16
CA THR A 5 -19.76 -5.81 -3.49
C THR A 5 -20.85 -4.74 -3.51
N GLY A 6 -21.24 -4.23 -2.34
CA GLY A 6 -22.38 -3.35 -2.13
C GLY A 6 -23.74 -4.04 -2.32
N THR A 7 -24.73 -3.60 -1.54
CA THR A 7 -26.12 -4.07 -1.65
C THR A 7 -26.81 -3.53 -2.91
N LEU A 8 -27.96 -4.09 -3.29
CA LEU A 8 -28.75 -3.56 -4.41
C LEU A 8 -29.17 -2.10 -4.18
N GLN A 9 -29.49 -1.76 -2.93
CA GLN A 9 -29.84 -0.39 -2.56
C GLN A 9 -28.63 0.54 -2.72
N GLU A 10 -27.47 0.17 -2.19
CA GLU A 10 -26.25 0.98 -2.33
C GLU A 10 -25.87 1.19 -3.80
N ARG A 11 -25.99 0.16 -4.65
CA ARG A 11 -25.74 0.29 -6.10
C ARG A 11 -26.70 1.27 -6.76
N ARG A 12 -27.99 1.23 -6.38
CA ARG A 12 -28.99 2.16 -6.88
C ARG A 12 -28.66 3.58 -6.41
N ASP A 13 -28.38 3.76 -5.13
CA ASP A 13 -28.18 5.06 -4.50
C ASP A 13 -26.84 5.69 -4.94
N ALA A 14 -25.85 4.86 -5.31
CA ALA A 14 -24.62 5.30 -5.96
C ALA A 14 -24.90 5.98 -7.30
N LEU A 15 -25.80 5.42 -8.12
CA LEU A 15 -26.19 5.96 -9.43
C LEU A 15 -27.18 7.12 -9.32
N PHE A 16 -28.15 7.02 -8.42
CA PHE A 16 -29.25 7.96 -8.26
C PHE A 16 -29.21 8.58 -6.87
N THR A 17 -28.85 9.86 -6.78
CA THR A 17 -29.00 10.61 -5.53
C THR A 17 -30.48 10.80 -5.22
N ASP A 18 -30.89 10.64 -3.96
CA ASP A 18 -32.26 10.95 -3.46
C ASP A 18 -32.60 12.46 -3.47
N THR A 19 -31.83 13.28 -4.20
CA THR A 19 -32.12 14.69 -4.40
C THR A 19 -33.31 14.86 -5.34
N PRO A 20 -34.41 15.52 -4.92
CA PRO A 20 -35.59 15.70 -5.76
C PRO A 20 -35.27 16.41 -7.08
N ALA A 21 -35.83 15.93 -8.19
CA ALA A 21 -35.63 16.48 -9.54
C ALA A 21 -36.03 17.96 -9.69
N ALA A 22 -36.83 18.50 -8.76
CA ALA A 22 -37.25 19.90 -8.75
C ALA A 22 -36.14 20.90 -8.36
N THR A 23 -35.03 20.44 -7.78
CA THR A 23 -33.87 21.30 -7.47
C THR A 23 -32.98 21.46 -8.71
N LYS A 24 -33.32 22.39 -9.60
CA LYS A 24 -32.43 22.84 -10.68
C LYS A 24 -31.11 23.36 -10.08
N ALA A 25 -30.00 22.74 -10.44
CA ALA A 25 -28.63 23.01 -9.97
C ALA A 25 -28.46 22.84 -8.44
N SER A 26 -28.16 21.61 -8.00
CA SER A 26 -27.72 21.38 -6.62
C SER A 26 -26.31 21.95 -6.43
N CYS A 27 -26.22 23.09 -5.75
CA CYS A 27 -24.96 23.59 -5.22
C CYS A 27 -24.32 22.49 -4.33
N PRO A 28 -23.03 22.13 -4.52
CA PRO A 28 -22.34 21.27 -3.56
C PRO A 28 -22.37 21.92 -2.16
N PHE A 29 -22.29 21.10 -1.10
CA PHE A 29 -22.33 21.48 0.32
C PHE A 29 -23.68 21.96 0.85
N LYS A 30 -24.79 21.34 0.41
CA LYS A 30 -26.12 21.60 1.00
C LYS A 30 -26.24 21.05 2.43
N ASN A 31 -25.54 19.96 2.71
CA ASN A 31 -25.57 19.35 4.02
C ASN A 31 -24.69 20.15 4.99
N ALA A 32 -25.16 20.26 6.24
CA ALA A 32 -24.40 20.91 7.31
C ALA A 32 -23.13 20.12 7.67
N GLU A 33 -23.13 18.82 7.37
CA GLU A 33 -22.04 17.88 7.63
C GLU A 33 -21.42 17.37 6.34
N ILE A 34 -20.14 16.99 6.42
CA ILE A 34 -19.38 16.37 5.35
C ILE A 34 -19.07 14.93 5.75
N ALA A 35 -19.35 13.99 4.84
CA ALA A 35 -18.93 12.61 5.03
C ALA A 35 -17.43 12.47 4.71
N ILE A 36 -16.71 11.81 5.60
CA ILE A 36 -15.28 11.54 5.50
C ILE A 36 -15.08 10.04 5.43
N VAL A 37 -14.49 9.56 4.33
CA VAL A 37 -14.17 8.15 4.11
C VAL A 37 -12.66 7.97 4.30
N PRO A 38 -12.22 7.32 5.39
CA PRO A 38 -10.80 7.11 5.63
C PRO A 38 -10.28 5.91 4.82
N MET A 39 -9.11 6.11 4.23
CA MET A 39 -8.26 5.13 3.55
C MET A 39 -6.86 5.21 4.15
N ARG A 40 -5.90 4.41 3.69
CA ARG A 40 -4.50 4.50 4.12
C ARG A 40 -3.55 4.66 2.95
N TYR A 41 -2.41 5.30 3.21
CA TYR A 41 -1.23 5.13 2.37
C TYR A 41 -0.78 3.67 2.40
N ALA A 42 -0.43 3.14 1.24
CA ALA A 42 0.06 1.77 1.10
C ALA A 42 1.01 1.65 -0.09
N LEU A 43 1.57 0.46 -0.26
CA LEU A 43 2.32 0.09 -1.44
C LEU A 43 1.39 -0.51 -2.49
N ASP A 44 1.70 -0.22 -3.74
CA ASP A 44 1.05 -0.80 -4.90
C ASP A 44 1.53 -2.24 -5.13
N ARG A 45 1.05 -2.86 -6.21
CA ARG A 45 1.43 -4.22 -6.62
C ARG A 45 2.96 -4.42 -6.57
N SER A 46 3.39 -5.58 -6.09
CA SER A 46 4.81 -5.95 -6.06
C SER A 46 5.23 -6.57 -7.40
N HIS A 47 6.53 -6.80 -7.59
CA HIS A 47 7.03 -7.55 -8.76
C HIS A 47 6.66 -9.04 -8.74
N TYR A 48 6.20 -9.56 -7.60
CA TYR A 48 5.65 -10.90 -7.44
C TYR A 48 4.12 -10.96 -7.59
N ASP A 49 3.45 -9.82 -7.79
CA ASP A 49 2.02 -9.80 -8.11
C ASP A 49 1.76 -10.54 -9.43
N VAL A 50 0.55 -11.04 -9.62
CA VAL A 50 0.16 -11.74 -10.85
C VAL A 50 0.12 -10.82 -12.08
N ASP A 51 -0.09 -9.51 -11.88
CA ASP A 51 0.03 -8.47 -12.91
C ASP A 51 0.73 -7.22 -12.34
N PRO A 52 2.08 -7.24 -12.22
CA PRO A 52 2.84 -6.16 -11.60
C PRO A 52 2.72 -4.80 -12.31
N ALA A 53 2.31 -4.79 -13.58
CA ALA A 53 2.17 -3.57 -14.37
C ALA A 53 0.83 -2.85 -14.15
N ALA A 54 -0.17 -3.52 -13.58
CA ALA A 54 -1.52 -2.97 -13.33
C ALA A 54 -1.58 -2.05 -12.10
N LEU A 55 -0.68 -1.08 -12.06
CA LEU A 55 -0.51 -0.12 -10.97
C LEU A 55 -1.70 0.85 -10.85
N THR A 56 -1.86 1.37 -9.64
CA THR A 56 -2.83 2.39 -9.25
C THR A 56 -2.10 3.47 -8.43
N PRO A 57 -1.21 4.27 -9.03
CA PRO A 57 -0.39 5.21 -8.28
C PRO A 57 -1.24 6.33 -7.63
N LEU A 58 -0.69 6.97 -6.59
CA LEU A 58 -1.30 8.15 -5.97
C LEU A 58 -1.69 9.21 -7.03
N SER A 59 -2.96 9.62 -7.02
CA SER A 59 -3.49 10.54 -8.03
C SER A 59 -2.74 11.88 -8.05
N PRO A 60 -2.33 12.42 -9.20
CA PRO A 60 -1.64 13.71 -9.26
C PRO A 60 -2.49 14.90 -8.78
N ARG A 61 -3.81 14.70 -8.60
CA ARG A 61 -4.73 15.71 -8.07
C ARG A 61 -4.66 15.87 -6.55
N GLY A 62 -4.12 14.88 -5.84
CA GLY A 62 -4.01 14.93 -4.39
C GLY A 62 -2.76 15.68 -3.94
N LYS A 63 -2.86 16.30 -2.77
CA LYS A 63 -1.74 16.94 -2.08
C LYS A 63 -1.16 15.94 -1.07
N TRP A 64 -0.31 15.03 -1.52
CA TRP A 64 0.16 13.90 -0.71
C TRP A 64 1.26 14.26 0.28
N ALA A 65 1.44 13.40 1.28
CA ALA A 65 2.60 13.47 2.16
C ALA A 65 3.90 13.33 1.36
N PHE A 66 4.99 13.88 1.88
CA PHE A 66 6.31 13.52 1.39
C PHE A 66 6.61 12.07 1.79
N LEU A 67 6.66 11.19 0.80
CA LEU A 67 6.96 9.77 0.98
C LEU A 67 8.37 9.47 0.45
N PRO A 68 9.20 8.69 1.16
CA PRO A 68 10.53 8.35 0.69
C PRO A 68 10.49 7.64 -0.68
N PRO A 69 11.34 8.01 -1.65
CA PRO A 69 11.29 7.36 -2.97
C PRO A 69 11.65 5.88 -2.87
N LEU A 70 10.87 5.04 -3.56
CA LEU A 70 11.08 3.60 -3.64
C LEU A 70 11.57 3.22 -5.05
N LYS A 71 12.44 2.20 -5.14
CA LYS A 71 13.01 1.75 -6.42
C LYS A 71 12.18 0.67 -7.11
N THR A 72 11.60 -0.23 -6.33
CA THR A 72 10.94 -1.44 -6.82
C THR A 72 9.41 -1.36 -6.77
N ARG A 73 8.86 -0.30 -6.17
CA ARG A 73 7.42 -0.13 -5.94
C ARG A 73 7.00 1.33 -5.99
N THR A 74 5.69 1.54 -6.14
CA THR A 74 5.04 2.83 -6.06
C THR A 74 4.09 2.89 -4.86
N TYR A 75 3.84 4.10 -4.35
CA TYR A 75 2.80 4.32 -3.36
C TYR A 75 1.42 4.41 -4.01
N THR A 76 0.42 3.96 -3.27
CA THR A 76 -0.99 4.02 -3.62
C THR A 76 -1.84 4.30 -2.38
N LEU A 77 -3.15 4.40 -2.56
CA LEU A 77 -4.13 4.30 -1.49
C LEU A 77 -4.74 2.91 -1.47
N ARG A 78 -4.95 2.37 -0.26
CA ARG A 78 -5.69 1.13 -0.01
C ARG A 78 -6.72 1.36 1.09
N GLN A 79 -7.69 0.46 1.20
CA GLN A 79 -8.62 0.44 2.33
C GLN A 79 -7.87 0.34 3.67
N LEU A 80 -8.47 0.91 4.71
CA LEU A 80 -8.02 0.65 6.07
C LEU A 80 -8.04 -0.86 6.35
N ARG A 81 -7.11 -1.31 7.20
CA ARG A 81 -7.14 -2.65 7.80
C ARG A 81 -7.85 -2.59 9.16
N GLU A 82 -8.09 -3.76 9.76
CA GLU A 82 -8.73 -3.85 11.07
C GLU A 82 -8.00 -2.95 12.07
N GLY A 83 -8.75 -2.15 12.84
CA GLY A 83 -8.14 -1.18 13.75
C GLY A 83 -9.11 -0.13 14.26
N TYR A 84 -8.58 1.06 14.52
CA TYR A 84 -9.26 2.16 15.17
C TYR A 84 -8.97 3.48 14.47
N VAL A 85 -9.98 4.34 14.39
CA VAL A 85 -9.87 5.71 13.89
C VAL A 85 -10.16 6.67 15.04
N TYR A 86 -9.26 7.63 15.21
CA TYR A 86 -9.36 8.70 16.19
C TYR A 86 -9.55 10.02 15.49
N VAL A 87 -10.51 10.81 15.93
CA VAL A 87 -10.81 12.14 15.42
C VAL A 87 -10.82 13.09 16.59
N PHE A 88 -9.91 14.05 16.63
CA PHE A 88 -10.04 15.18 17.52
C PHE A 88 -10.70 16.32 16.76
N ASP A 89 -11.89 16.70 17.19
CA ASP A 89 -12.59 17.87 16.69
C ASP A 89 -12.06 19.09 17.42
N GLU A 90 -11.22 19.87 16.75
CA GLU A 90 -10.60 21.07 17.33
C GLU A 90 -11.65 22.15 17.63
N THR A 91 -12.72 22.20 16.82
CA THR A 91 -13.78 23.20 16.97
C THR A 91 -14.70 22.86 18.14
N ALA A 92 -15.06 21.59 18.31
CA ALA A 92 -15.86 21.12 19.44
C ALA A 92 -15.04 20.82 20.70
N ASN A 93 -13.71 20.74 20.57
CA ASN A 93 -12.76 20.35 21.62
C ASN A 93 -13.07 18.95 22.21
N THR A 94 -13.37 17.98 21.35
CA THR A 94 -13.72 16.61 21.74
C THR A 94 -12.87 15.58 21.00
N LEU A 95 -12.42 14.55 21.71
CA LEU A 95 -11.79 13.38 21.09
C LEU A 95 -12.81 12.30 20.85
N HIS A 96 -12.81 11.79 19.65
CA HIS A 96 -13.76 10.86 19.13
C HIS A 96 -13.04 9.57 18.69
N GLU A 97 -13.45 8.42 19.24
CA GLU A 97 -12.92 7.10 18.90
C GLU A 97 -13.92 6.24 18.10
N TYR A 98 -13.41 5.47 17.14
CA TYR A 98 -14.17 4.53 16.32
C TYR A 98 -13.38 3.23 16.15
N SER A 99 -14.04 2.07 16.26
CA SER A 99 -13.49 0.81 15.75
C SER A 99 -13.82 0.67 14.27
N TYR A 100 -12.89 0.12 13.50
CA TYR A 100 -13.02 -0.11 12.06
C TYR A 100 -12.87 -1.59 11.73
N SER A 101 -13.86 -2.14 11.03
CA SER A 101 -13.80 -3.52 10.52
C SER A 101 -13.38 -3.56 9.06
N ALA A 102 -12.27 -4.24 8.76
CA ALA A 102 -11.79 -4.40 7.38
C ALA A 102 -12.73 -5.25 6.53
N VAL A 103 -13.48 -6.16 7.16
CA VAL A 103 -14.38 -7.09 6.46
C VAL A 103 -15.63 -6.37 5.96
N THR A 104 -16.21 -5.47 6.78
CA THR A 104 -17.46 -4.79 6.46
C THR A 104 -17.28 -3.33 6.05
N ALA A 105 -16.09 -2.76 6.23
CA ALA A 105 -15.78 -1.34 6.09
C ALA A 105 -16.58 -0.41 7.02
N LEU A 106 -17.14 -0.96 8.10
CA LEU A 106 -17.92 -0.19 9.07
C LEU A 106 -17.01 0.46 10.12
N LEU A 107 -17.25 1.74 10.35
CA LEU A 107 -16.79 2.52 11.49
C LEU A 107 -17.89 2.49 12.56
N THR A 108 -17.59 1.93 13.72
CA THR A 108 -18.50 1.94 14.86
C THR A 108 -17.99 2.88 15.93
N ARG A 109 -18.83 3.85 16.28
CA ARG A 109 -18.54 4.81 17.34
C ARG A 109 -18.37 4.12 18.69
N ILE A 110 -17.23 4.32 19.35
CA ILE A 110 -17.03 3.90 20.75
C ILE A 110 -17.40 5.08 21.65
N LEU A 111 -18.41 4.89 22.50
CA LEU A 111 -18.84 5.89 23.46
C LEU A 111 -18.25 5.55 24.82
N TRP A 112 -17.44 6.44 25.37
CA TRP A 112 -16.81 6.23 26.66
C TRP A 112 -17.85 6.35 27.78
N ASP A 113 -18.08 5.25 28.48
CA ASP A 113 -18.85 5.20 29.72
C ASP A 113 -17.97 5.55 30.93
N GLU A 114 -18.56 5.97 32.05
CA GLU A 114 -17.91 6.17 33.34
C GLU A 114 -17.11 4.93 33.77
N SER A 115 -17.60 3.72 33.48
CA SER A 115 -16.89 2.47 33.80
C SER A 115 -15.65 2.21 32.94
N GLU A 116 -15.51 2.90 31.81
CA GLU A 116 -14.43 2.73 30.84
C GLU A 116 -13.36 3.83 30.92
N ILE A 117 -13.61 4.88 31.72
CA ILE A 117 -12.64 5.94 32.00
C ILE A 117 -11.39 5.33 32.64
N GLY A 118 -10.22 5.62 32.04
CA GLY A 118 -8.95 5.11 32.53
C GLY A 118 -8.55 3.74 31.99
N LEU A 119 -9.41 3.04 31.24
CA LEU A 119 -9.10 1.73 30.68
C LEU A 119 -8.44 1.83 29.31
N ASP A 120 -7.39 1.03 29.09
CA ASP A 120 -6.68 0.96 27.82
C ASP A 120 -7.46 0.19 26.75
N GLN A 121 -8.18 -0.85 27.16
CA GLN A 121 -9.13 -1.57 26.32
C GLN A 121 -10.54 -1.17 26.71
N ARG A 122 -11.25 -0.56 25.75
CA ARG A 122 -12.64 -0.13 25.96
C ARG A 122 -13.54 -1.11 25.23
N SER A 123 -14.52 -1.60 25.96
CA SER A 123 -15.38 -2.66 25.46
C SER A 123 -16.33 -2.08 24.41
N ASN A 124 -16.61 -2.83 23.35
CA ASN A 124 -17.64 -2.45 22.39
C ASN A 124 -19.07 -2.65 22.97
N SER A 125 -19.27 -2.51 24.28
CA SER A 125 -20.57 -2.72 24.91
C SER A 125 -21.51 -1.55 24.64
N ASN A 126 -21.01 -0.31 24.72
CA ASN A 126 -21.74 0.91 24.37
C ASN A 126 -21.32 1.44 22.98
N ARG A 127 -21.95 0.90 21.93
CA ARG A 127 -21.71 1.30 20.55
C ARG A 127 -22.70 2.35 20.10
N GLY A 128 -22.18 3.46 19.58
CA GLY A 128 -22.98 4.48 18.91
C GLY A 128 -23.26 4.13 17.45
N VAL A 129 -23.37 5.16 16.61
CA VAL A 129 -23.63 5.03 15.18
C VAL A 129 -22.58 4.13 14.50
N CYS A 130 -23.07 3.27 13.60
CA CYS A 130 -22.27 2.33 12.82
C CYS A 130 -22.53 2.59 11.33
N GLN A 131 -21.51 3.01 10.59
CA GLN A 131 -21.62 3.47 9.21
C GLN A 131 -20.28 3.38 8.48
N THR A 132 -20.26 3.51 7.16
CA THR A 132 -19.05 3.36 6.31
C THR A 132 -18.15 4.60 6.29
N HIS A 133 -18.59 5.70 6.91
CA HIS A 133 -17.95 7.01 6.85
C HIS A 133 -18.11 7.77 8.18
N LEU A 134 -17.35 8.82 8.38
CA LEU A 134 -17.51 9.73 9.52
C LEU A 134 -18.33 10.93 9.08
N LEU A 135 -19.15 11.50 9.99
CA LEU A 135 -19.90 12.73 9.74
C LEU A 135 -19.44 13.81 10.71
N TYR A 136 -19.05 14.96 10.18
CA TYR A 136 -18.64 16.13 10.96
C TYR A 136 -19.13 17.43 10.30
N PRO A 137 -19.42 18.48 11.07
CA PRO A 137 -19.87 19.74 10.52
C PRO A 137 -18.85 20.36 9.55
N ARG A 138 -19.34 20.86 8.43
CA ARG A 138 -18.52 21.42 7.34
C ARG A 138 -17.61 22.58 7.72
N SER A 139 -17.88 23.22 8.87
CA SER A 139 -17.10 24.36 9.38
C SER A 139 -16.00 23.96 10.35
N HIS A 140 -15.84 22.66 10.65
CA HIS A 140 -14.93 22.20 11.70
C HIS A 140 -13.53 21.91 11.18
N GLN A 141 -12.56 22.13 12.07
CA GLN A 141 -11.18 21.68 11.92
C GLN A 141 -11.02 20.36 12.67
N LEU A 142 -10.54 19.33 11.98
CA LEU A 142 -10.32 18.01 12.56
C LEU A 142 -8.83 17.65 12.56
N TYR A 143 -8.47 16.75 13.46
CA TYR A 143 -7.24 15.98 13.43
C TYR A 143 -7.59 14.50 13.47
N ILE A 144 -7.14 13.74 12.47
CA ILE A 144 -7.54 12.34 12.29
C ILE A 144 -6.31 11.44 12.29
N ALA A 145 -6.41 10.30 12.95
CA ALA A 145 -5.36 9.27 12.94
C ALA A 145 -5.98 7.87 12.87
N PHE A 146 -5.23 6.95 12.27
CA PHE A 146 -5.52 5.53 12.28
C PHE A 146 -4.51 4.79 13.17
N SER A 147 -4.95 3.73 13.83
CA SER A 147 -4.09 2.82 14.56
C SER A 147 -4.62 1.38 14.46
N PRO A 148 -3.77 0.39 14.17
CA PRO A 148 -4.19 -1.03 14.16
C PRO A 148 -4.51 -1.56 15.56
N GLN A 149 -4.02 -0.89 16.60
CA GLN A 149 -4.26 -1.21 18.00
C GLN A 149 -5.02 -0.07 18.67
N GLN A 150 -5.89 -0.41 19.62
CA GLN A 150 -6.59 0.60 20.39
C GLN A 150 -5.57 1.44 21.18
N TRP A 151 -5.66 2.77 21.07
CA TRP A 151 -4.84 3.67 21.87
C TRP A 151 -5.15 3.50 23.35
N THR A 152 -4.08 3.51 24.15
CA THR A 152 -4.17 3.56 25.61
C THR A 152 -4.93 4.80 26.06
N TRP A 153 -5.54 4.73 27.24
CA TRP A 153 -6.21 5.89 27.84
C TRP A 153 -5.25 7.09 27.92
N ARG A 154 -4.00 6.82 28.33
CA ARG A 154 -2.95 7.83 28.44
C ARG A 154 -2.67 8.52 27.10
N THR A 155 -2.61 7.77 26.00
CA THR A 155 -2.40 8.34 24.66
C THR A 155 -3.56 9.25 24.26
N CYS A 156 -4.79 8.80 24.49
CA CYS A 156 -5.99 9.58 24.20
C CYS A 156 -6.00 10.92 24.98
N GLU A 157 -5.79 10.88 26.29
CA GLU A 157 -5.73 12.09 27.13
C GLU A 157 -4.56 13.01 26.77
N HIS A 158 -3.41 12.43 26.42
CA HIS A 158 -2.24 13.18 25.98
C HIS A 158 -2.57 14.00 24.73
N LEU A 159 -3.12 13.38 23.69
CA LEU A 159 -3.45 14.03 22.43
C LEU A 159 -4.66 14.97 22.54
N ARG A 160 -5.58 14.70 23.48
CA ARG A 160 -6.66 15.62 23.85
C ARG A 160 -6.12 16.93 24.44
N SER A 161 -5.04 16.84 25.23
CA SER A 161 -4.52 17.98 26.00
C SER A 161 -3.33 18.71 25.35
N HIS A 162 -2.62 18.09 24.40
CA HIS A 162 -1.39 18.62 23.82
C HIS A 162 -1.53 18.92 22.32
N ALA A 163 -1.89 20.17 21.99
CA ALA A 163 -2.12 20.60 20.59
C ALA A 163 -0.90 20.43 19.68
N LYS A 164 0.30 20.71 20.19
CA LYS A 164 1.54 20.56 19.42
C LYS A 164 1.74 19.10 19.00
N ASP A 165 1.62 18.17 19.94
CA ASP A 165 1.83 16.75 19.66
C ASP A 165 0.69 16.21 18.80
N ARG A 166 -0.55 16.65 19.03
CA ARG A 166 -1.68 16.35 18.15
C ARG A 166 -1.39 16.72 16.70
N SER A 167 -0.84 17.92 16.44
CA SER A 167 -0.48 18.35 15.07
C SER A 167 0.67 17.55 14.44
N GLN A 168 1.48 16.86 15.25
CA GLN A 168 2.58 16.01 14.77
C GLN A 168 2.13 14.57 14.51
N TRP A 169 1.25 14.04 15.37
CA TRP A 169 0.85 12.62 15.35
C TRP A 169 -0.45 12.36 14.59
N MET A 170 -1.30 13.37 14.43
CA MET A 170 -2.57 13.27 13.72
C MET A 170 -2.57 14.16 12.48
N GLN A 171 -3.32 13.76 11.45
CA GLN A 171 -3.42 14.52 10.20
C GLN A 171 -4.54 15.55 10.29
N ALA A 172 -4.20 16.82 10.05
CA ALA A 172 -5.17 17.89 10.01
C ALA A 172 -6.10 17.76 8.78
N LEU A 173 -7.39 18.01 9.00
CA LEU A 173 -8.40 18.09 7.95
C LEU A 173 -9.29 19.31 8.22
N ASP A 174 -9.07 20.38 7.46
CA ASP A 174 -9.92 21.57 7.48
C ASP A 174 -11.12 21.35 6.53
N LEU A 175 -12.29 21.10 7.10
CA LEU A 175 -13.52 20.88 6.32
C LEU A 175 -14.05 22.17 5.68
N LYS A 176 -13.72 23.33 6.26
CA LYS A 176 -14.10 24.62 5.73
C LYS A 176 -13.25 24.96 4.50
N GLU A 177 -11.94 24.74 4.55
CA GLU A 177 -11.04 24.87 3.40
C GLU A 177 -11.42 23.88 2.30
N TYR A 178 -11.69 22.63 2.68
CA TYR A 178 -12.16 21.61 1.73
C TYR A 178 -13.46 22.03 1.06
N SER A 179 -14.40 22.61 1.79
CA SER A 179 -15.67 23.10 1.23
C SER A 179 -15.47 24.19 0.17
N GLY A 180 -14.42 25.01 0.28
CA GLY A 180 -14.14 26.06 -0.68
C GLY A 180 -13.36 25.60 -1.92
N SER A 181 -12.60 24.51 -1.80
CA SER A 181 -11.56 24.15 -2.79
C SER A 181 -11.65 22.73 -3.34
N LEU A 182 -12.37 21.83 -2.66
CA LEU A 182 -12.34 20.38 -2.88
C LEU A 182 -10.91 19.79 -2.87
N SER A 183 -9.95 20.47 -2.23
CA SER A 183 -8.54 20.11 -2.27
C SER A 183 -7.81 20.53 -1.00
N VAL A 184 -7.61 19.56 -0.11
CA VAL A 184 -6.81 19.71 1.12
C VAL A 184 -5.73 18.62 1.17
N PRO A 185 -4.68 18.78 2.00
CA PRO A 185 -3.66 17.76 2.18
C PRO A 185 -4.23 16.37 2.46
N HIS A 186 -3.59 15.36 1.89
CA HIS A 186 -3.90 13.93 2.04
C HIS A 186 -5.31 13.52 1.61
N ALA A 187 -6.04 14.37 0.88
CA ALA A 187 -7.44 14.14 0.57
C ALA A 187 -7.78 14.25 -0.91
N LEU A 188 -8.89 13.62 -1.29
CA LEU A 188 -9.53 13.71 -2.60
C LEU A 188 -11.05 13.79 -2.43
N PRO A 189 -11.80 14.30 -3.41
CA PRO A 189 -13.24 14.12 -3.45
C PRO A 189 -13.63 12.64 -3.47
N LEU A 190 -14.68 12.26 -2.74
CA LEU A 190 -15.14 10.86 -2.62
C LEU A 190 -15.37 10.21 -3.99
N MET A 191 -15.89 10.98 -4.95
CA MET A 191 -16.14 10.53 -6.33
C MET A 191 -14.87 10.12 -7.11
N GLN A 192 -13.66 10.30 -6.56
CA GLN A 192 -12.45 9.71 -7.12
C GLN A 192 -12.37 8.18 -6.92
N LEU A 193 -13.15 7.60 -6.00
CA LEU A 193 -13.24 6.14 -5.85
C LEU A 193 -13.63 5.45 -7.17
N ALA A 194 -14.67 5.97 -7.85
CA ALA A 194 -15.12 5.47 -9.16
C ALA A 194 -14.06 5.63 -10.28
N LYS A 195 -12.99 6.40 -10.03
CA LYS A 195 -11.88 6.64 -10.98
C LYS A 195 -10.61 5.88 -10.60
N LYS A 196 -10.76 4.78 -9.84
CA LYS A 196 -9.66 3.90 -9.44
C LYS A 196 -8.58 4.67 -8.67
N ALA A 197 -8.97 5.54 -7.73
CA ALA A 197 -8.02 6.25 -6.87
C ALA A 197 -7.50 5.43 -5.69
N VAL A 198 -8.12 4.27 -5.41
CA VAL A 198 -7.77 3.35 -4.33
C VAL A 198 -7.63 1.95 -4.94
N ALA A 199 -6.49 1.31 -4.74
CA ALA A 199 -6.07 0.16 -5.55
C ALA A 199 -6.84 -1.14 -5.28
N ASP A 200 -7.43 -1.28 -4.09
CA ASP A 200 -8.26 -2.42 -3.70
C ASP A 200 -9.77 -2.09 -3.73
N ILE A 201 -10.15 -1.00 -4.40
CA ILE A 201 -11.54 -0.61 -4.67
C ILE A 201 -11.73 -0.50 -6.19
N ASP A 202 -12.69 -1.25 -6.71
CA ASP A 202 -13.06 -1.17 -8.13
C ASP A 202 -14.36 -0.38 -8.31
N ALA A 203 -14.52 0.26 -9.47
CA ALA A 203 -15.86 0.64 -9.93
C ALA A 203 -16.69 -0.63 -10.10
N TRP A 204 -17.88 -0.69 -9.50
CA TRP A 204 -18.70 -1.89 -9.52
C TRP A 204 -18.87 -2.45 -10.96
N PRO A 205 -18.67 -3.78 -11.18
CA PRO A 205 -18.39 -4.83 -10.19
C PRO A 205 -16.91 -4.99 -9.80
N ILE A 206 -16.66 -5.68 -8.68
CA ILE A 206 -15.31 -6.07 -8.24
C ILE A 206 -14.65 -6.99 -9.28
N ALA A 207 -13.40 -6.72 -9.62
CA ALA A 207 -12.56 -7.59 -10.44
C ALA A 207 -11.70 -8.48 -9.53
N ASP A 208 -11.94 -9.79 -9.55
CA ASP A 208 -11.09 -10.77 -8.86
C ASP A 208 -9.90 -11.15 -9.76
N ASP A 209 -8.87 -10.32 -9.73
CA ASP A 209 -7.66 -10.43 -10.57
C ASP A 209 -6.43 -10.91 -9.81
N GLY A 210 -6.59 -11.38 -8.57
CA GLY A 210 -5.48 -11.89 -7.75
C GLY A 210 -4.55 -10.84 -7.17
N ARG A 211 -4.84 -9.53 -7.34
CA ARG A 211 -3.98 -8.46 -6.82
C ARG A 211 -3.74 -8.56 -5.32
N PHE A 212 -2.54 -8.17 -4.88
CA PHE A 212 -2.14 -8.10 -3.47
C PHE A 212 -2.15 -9.44 -2.71
N ALA A 213 -2.26 -10.57 -3.38
CA ALA A 213 -2.20 -11.89 -2.75
C ALA A 213 -0.87 -12.15 -2.03
N ASP A 214 0.19 -11.47 -2.45
CA ASP A 214 1.55 -11.48 -1.94
C ASP A 214 1.84 -10.36 -0.91
N SER A 215 0.84 -9.55 -0.55
CA SER A 215 0.98 -8.49 0.44
C SER A 215 0.77 -8.98 1.87
N ALA A 216 1.23 -8.23 2.87
CA ALA A 216 0.99 -8.53 4.29
C ALA A 216 -0.51 -8.47 4.68
N HIS A 217 -1.31 -7.81 3.83
CA HIS A 217 -2.75 -7.66 3.99
C HIS A 217 -3.49 -8.13 2.73
N PRO A 218 -3.55 -9.44 2.48
CA PRO A 218 -4.11 -9.98 1.26
C PRO A 218 -5.63 -9.82 1.23
N PRO A 219 -6.27 -9.77 0.04
CA PRO A 219 -7.72 -9.65 -0.04
C PRO A 219 -8.49 -10.89 0.43
N LYS A 220 -7.81 -12.04 0.47
CA LYS A 220 -8.38 -13.32 0.88
C LYS A 220 -7.54 -13.85 2.04
N ALA A 221 -8.19 -14.33 3.09
CA ALA A 221 -7.50 -15.00 4.19
C ALA A 221 -6.81 -16.27 3.67
N ILE A 222 -5.56 -16.47 4.05
CA ILE A 222 -4.81 -17.70 3.72
C ILE A 222 -5.27 -18.77 4.72
N GLY A 223 -5.97 -19.79 4.24
CA GLY A 223 -6.48 -20.87 5.08
C GLY A 223 -5.34 -21.75 5.60
N GLY A 224 -5.26 -21.95 6.92
CA GLY A 224 -4.34 -22.92 7.53
C GLY A 224 -3.88 -22.57 8.95
N LEU A 225 -3.81 -21.28 9.29
CA LEU A 225 -3.30 -20.82 10.58
C LEU A 225 -4.14 -19.67 11.12
N GLY A 226 -5.34 -19.94 11.65
CA GLY A 226 -6.07 -19.07 12.61
C GLY A 226 -6.30 -17.57 12.31
N GLU A 227 -5.90 -17.03 11.16
CA GLU A 227 -5.66 -15.59 10.97
C GLU A 227 -6.53 -15.04 9.84
N THR A 228 -7.83 -14.92 10.10
CA THR A 228 -8.67 -13.98 9.34
C THR A 228 -8.34 -12.51 9.66
N ARG A 229 -7.45 -12.24 10.62
CA ARG A 229 -7.16 -10.91 11.19
C ARG A 229 -6.48 -9.94 10.23
N HIS A 230 -5.79 -10.42 9.20
CA HIS A 230 -5.00 -9.58 8.29
C HIS A 230 -5.65 -9.38 6.92
N ALA A 231 -6.75 -10.08 6.63
CA ALA A 231 -7.39 -9.99 5.33
C ALA A 231 -8.16 -8.67 5.17
N VAL A 232 -7.95 -7.99 4.04
CA VAL A 232 -8.68 -6.78 3.67
C VAL A 232 -9.40 -7.04 2.35
N PRO A 233 -10.67 -7.52 2.38
CA PRO A 233 -11.36 -7.90 1.16
C PRO A 233 -11.48 -6.75 0.16
N LEU A 234 -11.42 -7.09 -1.13
CA LEU A 234 -11.72 -6.13 -2.20
C LEU A 234 -13.12 -5.54 -2.00
N ALA A 235 -13.29 -4.30 -2.44
CA ALA A 235 -14.55 -3.58 -2.36
C ALA A 235 -14.96 -2.97 -3.69
N ALA A 236 -16.26 -2.77 -3.85
CA ALA A 236 -16.80 -1.92 -4.90
C ALA A 236 -17.00 -0.50 -4.36
N ASP A 237 -16.73 0.50 -5.20
CA ASP A 237 -16.92 1.92 -4.89
C ASP A 237 -18.34 2.25 -4.40
N VAL A 238 -19.34 1.57 -4.94
CA VAL A 238 -20.77 1.67 -4.58
C VAL A 238 -21.05 1.45 -3.09
N LEU A 239 -20.17 0.75 -2.36
CA LEU A 239 -20.30 0.60 -0.91
C LEU A 239 -20.27 1.97 -0.21
N TRP A 240 -19.39 2.88 -0.63
CA TRP A 240 -19.30 4.23 -0.05
C TRP A 240 -20.14 5.23 -0.82
N THR A 241 -20.10 5.19 -2.17
CA THR A 241 -20.87 6.16 -2.97
C THR A 241 -22.38 5.95 -2.88
N GLY A 242 -22.83 4.76 -2.46
CA GLY A 242 -24.23 4.44 -2.20
C GLY A 242 -24.68 4.63 -0.75
N THR A 243 -23.78 4.68 0.23
CA THR A 243 -24.12 4.90 1.64
C THR A 243 -23.97 6.35 2.08
N VAL A 244 -23.34 7.20 1.27
CA VAL A 244 -23.11 8.62 1.54
C VAL A 244 -24.14 9.46 0.79
N ASP A 245 -24.99 10.16 1.53
CA ASP A 245 -26.08 10.99 0.97
C ASP A 245 -25.57 12.08 0.01
N ASP A 246 -24.63 12.92 0.46
CA ASP A 246 -24.03 14.00 -0.34
C ASP A 246 -22.61 13.64 -0.82
N LYS A 247 -22.55 12.58 -1.65
CA LYS A 247 -21.29 12.03 -2.19
C LYS A 247 -20.43 13.03 -2.97
N PHE A 248 -21.01 14.07 -3.55
CA PHE A 248 -20.28 15.09 -4.31
C PHE A 248 -19.55 16.09 -3.43
N SER A 249 -20.03 16.29 -2.20
CA SER A 249 -19.44 17.19 -1.21
C SER A 249 -18.58 16.46 -0.18
N SER A 250 -18.50 15.14 -0.29
CA SER A 250 -17.81 14.25 0.64
C SER A 250 -16.35 14.06 0.27
N VAL A 251 -15.54 13.67 1.26
CA VAL A 251 -14.09 13.62 1.16
C VAL A 251 -13.55 12.21 1.45
N LEU A 252 -12.59 11.79 0.66
CA LEU A 252 -11.70 10.66 0.91
C LEU A 252 -10.43 11.19 1.58
N ILE A 253 -10.01 10.63 2.71
CA ILE A 253 -8.74 11.00 3.37
C ILE A 253 -7.79 9.80 3.46
N ALA A 254 -6.53 10.01 3.09
CA ALA A 254 -5.45 9.05 3.21
C ALA A 254 -4.77 9.20 4.58
N LEU A 255 -5.00 8.22 5.45
CA LEU A 255 -4.40 8.16 6.78
C LEU A 255 -3.03 7.48 6.75
N ASN A 256 -2.16 7.90 7.67
CA ASN A 256 -0.86 7.28 7.87
C ASN A 256 -1.02 5.88 8.48
N ASP A 257 -0.41 4.87 7.84
CA ASP A 257 -0.25 3.52 8.39
C ASP A 257 1.17 3.00 8.05
N PRO A 258 2.21 3.59 8.67
CA PRO A 258 3.60 3.24 8.38
C PRO A 258 3.92 1.79 8.72
N LEU A 259 3.21 1.20 9.70
CA LEU A 259 3.40 -0.19 10.07
C LEU A 259 3.01 -1.12 8.91
N ALA A 260 1.87 -0.89 8.28
CA ALA A 260 1.46 -1.74 7.15
C ALA A 260 2.38 -1.58 5.92
N VAL A 261 2.93 -0.37 5.68
CA VAL A 261 3.96 -0.17 4.64
C VAL A 261 5.22 -0.98 4.98
N MET A 262 5.65 -0.98 6.24
CA MET A 262 6.80 -1.76 6.69
C MET A 262 6.54 -3.27 6.60
N GLU A 263 5.34 -3.73 6.95
CA GLU A 263 4.91 -5.13 6.83
C GLU A 263 4.94 -5.57 5.35
N ASP A 264 4.43 -4.76 4.42
CA ASP A 264 4.45 -5.05 2.98
C ASP A 264 5.88 -5.08 2.39
N LEU A 265 6.77 -4.18 2.85
CA LEU A 265 8.19 -4.23 2.46
C LEU A 265 8.90 -5.46 3.04
N GLY A 266 8.59 -5.82 4.28
CA GLY A 266 9.15 -7.00 4.95
C GLY A 266 8.75 -8.30 4.26
N MET A 267 7.48 -8.44 3.88
CA MET A 267 6.98 -9.57 3.09
C MET A 267 7.74 -9.73 1.78
N GLN A 268 7.98 -8.63 1.06
CA GLN A 268 8.69 -8.67 -0.21
C GLN A 268 10.18 -9.02 -0.03
N LEU A 269 10.84 -8.45 0.98
CA LEU A 269 12.23 -8.81 1.30
C LEU A 269 12.36 -10.30 1.65
N ALA A 270 11.40 -10.86 2.40
CA ALA A 270 11.39 -12.27 2.73
C ALA A 270 11.24 -13.15 1.48
N ALA A 271 10.40 -12.75 0.52
CA ALA A 271 10.26 -13.43 -0.77
C ALA A 271 11.55 -13.38 -1.60
N ASP A 272 12.20 -12.20 -1.69
CA ASP A 272 13.48 -12.04 -2.40
C ASP A 272 14.58 -12.92 -1.76
N GLN A 273 14.64 -12.99 -0.43
CA GLN A 273 15.58 -13.85 0.30
C GLN A 273 15.32 -15.34 0.06
N ALA A 274 14.06 -15.76 0.03
CA ALA A 274 13.70 -17.14 -0.28
C ALA A 274 14.11 -17.51 -1.71
N ALA A 275 13.84 -16.62 -2.69
CA ALA A 275 14.24 -16.83 -4.08
C ALA A 275 15.77 -16.91 -4.25
N LEU A 276 16.52 -16.08 -3.50
CA LEU A 276 17.99 -16.15 -3.50
C LEU A 276 18.49 -17.48 -2.93
N GLN A 277 17.90 -17.95 -1.83
CA GLN A 277 18.28 -19.22 -1.22
C GLN A 277 18.02 -20.40 -2.17
N GLU A 278 16.85 -20.42 -2.82
CA GLU A 278 16.52 -21.46 -3.81
C GLU A 278 17.51 -21.45 -4.99
N TRP A 279 17.87 -20.27 -5.48
CA TRP A 279 18.86 -20.14 -6.54
C TRP A 279 20.24 -20.65 -6.09
N GLN A 280 20.67 -20.34 -4.86
CA GLN A 280 21.93 -20.81 -4.28
C GLN A 280 21.93 -22.34 -4.17
N ASP A 281 20.87 -22.93 -3.61
CA ASP A 281 20.76 -24.37 -3.45
C ASP A 281 20.85 -25.11 -4.81
N GLU A 282 20.30 -24.53 -5.88
CA GLU A 282 20.33 -25.14 -7.22
C GLU A 282 21.66 -24.92 -7.98
N HIS A 283 22.30 -23.76 -7.81
CA HIS A 283 23.39 -23.32 -8.70
C HIS A 283 24.76 -23.18 -8.01
N GLU A 284 24.82 -22.97 -6.70
CA GLU A 284 26.06 -22.60 -6.00
C GLU A 284 27.12 -23.69 -6.16
N HIS A 285 26.76 -24.96 -6.05
CA HIS A 285 27.71 -26.05 -6.23
C HIS A 285 28.28 -26.11 -7.65
N LYS A 286 27.45 -25.95 -8.68
CA LYS A 286 27.88 -25.96 -10.09
C LYS A 286 28.79 -24.78 -10.39
N LEU A 287 28.43 -23.59 -9.90
CA LEU A 287 29.24 -22.38 -10.04
C LEU A 287 30.57 -22.51 -9.28
N GLY A 288 30.55 -23.13 -8.10
CA GLY A 288 31.75 -23.44 -7.32
C GLY A 288 32.70 -24.37 -8.08
N ILE A 289 32.19 -25.46 -8.66
CA ILE A 289 33.00 -26.36 -9.49
C ILE A 289 33.52 -25.62 -10.73
N ALA A 290 32.67 -24.87 -11.43
CA ALA A 290 33.08 -24.12 -12.62
C ALA A 290 34.22 -23.14 -12.30
N GLY A 291 34.13 -22.42 -11.17
CA GLY A 291 35.19 -21.53 -10.70
C GLY A 291 36.49 -22.27 -10.36
N ILE A 292 36.42 -23.44 -9.73
CA ILE A 292 37.61 -24.27 -9.45
C ILE A 292 38.25 -24.76 -10.76
N VAL A 293 37.45 -25.22 -11.73
CA VAL A 293 37.95 -25.67 -13.04
C VAL A 293 38.59 -24.51 -13.79
N GLU A 294 37.99 -23.33 -13.79
CA GLU A 294 38.57 -22.12 -14.40
C GLU A 294 39.91 -21.74 -13.74
N GLN A 295 40.02 -21.88 -12.42
CA GLN A 295 41.28 -21.63 -11.70
C GLN A 295 42.38 -22.67 -11.99
N LEU A 296 42.01 -23.93 -12.20
CA LEU A 296 42.99 -25.01 -12.45
C LEU A 296 43.39 -25.10 -13.92
N CYS A 297 42.45 -24.85 -14.83
CA CYS A 297 42.58 -25.18 -16.25
C CYS A 297 42.31 -24.01 -17.19
N GLY A 298 41.78 -22.88 -16.71
CA GLY A 298 41.38 -21.75 -17.55
C GLY A 298 42.56 -20.92 -18.05
N ALA A 299 42.44 -20.34 -19.24
CA ALA A 299 43.48 -19.47 -19.81
C ALA A 299 43.69 -18.15 -19.02
N GLY A 300 42.76 -17.81 -18.12
CA GLY A 300 42.72 -16.57 -17.34
C GLY A 300 42.93 -16.72 -15.84
N SER A 301 43.40 -17.87 -15.34
CA SER A 301 43.52 -18.14 -13.90
C SER A 301 44.45 -17.16 -13.18
N ASP A 302 45.48 -16.66 -13.87
CA ASP A 302 46.37 -15.61 -13.37
C ASP A 302 45.95 -14.23 -13.91
N ARG A 303 45.23 -13.48 -13.07
CA ARG A 303 44.75 -12.13 -13.39
C ARG A 303 45.88 -11.13 -13.68
N SER A 304 47.11 -11.39 -13.26
CA SER A 304 48.25 -10.52 -13.56
C SER A 304 48.68 -10.56 -15.03
N LEU A 305 48.32 -11.64 -15.74
CA LEU A 305 48.62 -11.85 -17.16
C LEU A 305 47.56 -11.25 -18.08
N LEU A 306 46.42 -10.79 -17.54
CA LEU A 306 45.35 -10.19 -18.33
C LEU A 306 45.72 -8.76 -18.77
N PRO A 307 45.37 -8.34 -20.00
CA PRO A 307 45.56 -6.97 -20.46
C PRO A 307 44.83 -5.96 -19.55
N LYS A 308 45.47 -4.81 -19.29
CA LYS A 308 44.89 -3.71 -18.47
C LYS A 308 43.46 -3.29 -18.86
N PRO A 309 43.06 -3.27 -20.15
CA PRO A 309 41.68 -2.99 -20.54
C PRO A 309 40.69 -4.07 -20.09
N ALA A 310 41.07 -5.36 -20.17
CA ALA A 310 40.23 -6.48 -19.77
C ALA A 310 40.00 -6.50 -18.25
N LEU A 311 41.02 -6.16 -17.45
CA LEU A 311 40.94 -6.09 -15.98
C LEU A 311 39.89 -5.13 -15.40
N ARG A 312 39.35 -4.19 -16.19
CA ARG A 312 38.39 -3.18 -15.72
C ARG A 312 36.93 -3.55 -15.96
N ASP A 313 36.67 -4.58 -16.77
CA ASP A 313 35.33 -4.96 -17.20
C ASP A 313 35.23 -6.49 -17.27
N GLU A 314 34.28 -7.05 -16.54
CA GLU A 314 34.04 -8.50 -16.51
C GLU A 314 33.66 -9.06 -17.88
N SER A 315 32.93 -8.28 -18.70
CA SER A 315 32.55 -8.73 -20.04
C SER A 315 33.77 -8.84 -20.96
N ALA A 316 34.63 -7.81 -20.97
CA ALA A 316 35.89 -7.82 -21.69
C ALA A 316 36.88 -8.88 -21.17
N THR A 317 36.87 -9.17 -19.87
CA THR A 317 37.64 -10.29 -19.30
C THR A 317 37.18 -11.62 -19.88
N ARG A 318 35.87 -11.89 -19.90
CA ARG A 318 35.29 -13.13 -20.44
C ARG A 318 35.58 -13.28 -21.94
N GLU A 319 35.46 -12.20 -22.71
CA GLU A 319 35.78 -12.22 -24.14
C GLU A 319 37.26 -12.52 -24.39
N TYR A 320 38.16 -11.89 -23.63
CA TYR A 320 39.59 -12.14 -23.76
C TYR A 320 39.95 -13.60 -23.42
N VAL A 321 39.42 -14.13 -22.31
CA VAL A 321 39.65 -15.52 -21.91
C VAL A 321 39.13 -16.49 -22.98
N ALA A 322 37.94 -16.25 -23.53
CA ALA A 322 37.40 -17.09 -24.61
C ALA A 322 38.24 -17.05 -25.90
N LEU A 323 38.83 -15.90 -26.23
CA LEU A 323 39.75 -15.79 -27.37
C LEU A 323 41.07 -16.51 -27.12
N ALA A 324 41.62 -16.39 -25.90
CA ALA A 324 42.84 -17.09 -25.51
C ALA A 324 42.65 -18.61 -25.54
N GLU A 325 41.52 -19.11 -25.03
CA GLU A 325 41.18 -20.55 -25.09
C GLU A 325 41.09 -21.05 -26.53
N LYS A 326 40.40 -20.34 -27.42
CA LYS A 326 40.34 -20.69 -28.85
C LYS A 326 41.72 -20.72 -29.52
N TYR A 327 42.58 -19.78 -29.16
CA TYR A 327 43.95 -19.74 -29.67
C TYR A 327 44.77 -20.94 -29.20
N PHE A 328 44.68 -21.29 -27.92
CA PHE A 328 45.35 -22.49 -27.38
C PHE A 328 44.83 -23.79 -28.00
N GLU A 329 43.53 -23.88 -28.27
CA GLU A 329 42.94 -25.01 -29.01
C GLU A 329 43.49 -25.11 -30.44
N GLN A 330 43.60 -23.98 -31.15
CA GLN A 330 44.18 -23.95 -32.49
C GLN A 330 45.64 -24.39 -32.51
N LEU A 331 46.46 -23.87 -31.59
CA LEU A 331 47.87 -24.27 -31.46
C LEU A 331 48.01 -25.78 -31.22
N LYS A 332 47.14 -26.35 -30.39
CA LYS A 332 47.14 -27.79 -30.12
C LYS A 332 46.81 -28.62 -31.37
N VAL A 333 45.86 -28.18 -32.18
CA VAL A 333 45.52 -28.83 -33.47
C VAL A 333 46.67 -28.71 -34.47
N GLU A 334 47.37 -27.57 -34.51
CA GLU A 334 48.53 -27.37 -35.38
C GLU A 334 49.72 -28.27 -34.98
N GLU A 335 50.01 -28.38 -33.68
CA GLU A 335 51.03 -29.30 -33.15
C GLU A 335 50.70 -30.78 -33.44
N ASP A 336 49.46 -31.20 -33.19
CA ASP A 336 49.01 -32.59 -33.40
C ASP A 336 48.96 -32.97 -34.89
N SER A 337 48.81 -32.01 -35.80
CA SER A 337 48.80 -32.23 -37.25
C SER A 337 50.19 -32.14 -37.90
N GLY A 338 51.24 -31.80 -37.14
CA GLY A 338 52.62 -31.69 -37.62
C GLY A 338 52.86 -30.56 -38.62
N ALA A 339 51.95 -29.58 -38.71
CA ALA A 339 52.09 -28.42 -39.57
C ALA A 339 52.94 -27.35 -38.86
N PRO A 340 53.90 -26.70 -39.55
CA PRO A 340 54.70 -25.62 -38.93
C PRO A 340 53.79 -24.42 -38.61
N PRO A 341 54.04 -23.71 -37.48
CA PRO A 341 53.15 -22.64 -37.01
C PRO A 341 53.10 -21.48 -38.02
N ALA A 342 51.90 -20.94 -38.26
CA ALA A 342 51.71 -19.79 -39.12
C ALA A 342 52.36 -18.53 -38.49
N PRO A 343 53.13 -17.74 -39.27
CA PRO A 343 53.78 -16.54 -38.74
C PRO A 343 52.74 -15.46 -38.40
N VAL A 344 52.96 -14.84 -37.23
CA VAL A 344 52.14 -13.78 -36.60
C VAL A 344 51.98 -12.54 -37.47
#